data_AF-A0A6P6SJI8-F1
#
_entry.id   AF-A0A6P6SJI8-F1
#
_cell.length_a   1.000
_cell.length_b   1.000
_cell.length_c   1.000
_cell.angle_alpha   90.00
_cell.angle_beta   90.00
_cell.angle_gamma   90.00
#
_symmetry.space_group_name_H-M   'P 1'
#
loop_
_entity.id
_entity.type
_entity.pdbx_description
1 polymer ?
#
loop_
_entity_poly.entity_id
_entity_poly.type
_entity_poly.pdbx_seq_one_letter_code
_entity_poly.pdbx_strand_id
1 'polypeptide(L)'
;MRFTYVKVGWEGSAHDFRILRDILLDPNCVFPMRPAGKYYAVDATYINMPGFIAPFKGAWGTPQERAVKALFNRRHASLRNIIECTFGVLKKQFSILKRLMQNYLMATQNNIVLTYCVLHNFMRDHVPNNTYFVEKEADAVMADNLD
;
A
#
# COMPACT_ATOMS: atom_id res chain seq x y z
N MET A 1 -9.08 3.54 -2.59
CA MET A 1 -8.05 3.12 -3.55
C MET A 1 -8.38 1.72 -4.06
N ARG A 2 -7.79 1.25 -5.17
CA ARG A 2 -7.97 -0.13 -5.68
C ARG A 2 -6.69 -0.94 -5.50
N PHE A 3 -6.82 -2.24 -5.30
CA PHE A 3 -5.71 -3.20 -5.35
C PHE A 3 -5.48 -3.65 -6.80
N THR A 4 -4.37 -3.27 -7.41
CA THR A 4 -4.09 -3.59 -8.83
C THR A 4 -3.22 -4.83 -9.00
N TYR A 5 -2.34 -5.09 -8.04
CA TYR A 5 -1.46 -6.25 -8.02
C TYR A 5 -1.27 -6.69 -6.57
N VAL A 6 -1.38 -7.99 -6.30
CA VAL A 6 -1.26 -8.56 -4.95
C VAL A 6 -0.41 -9.82 -5.04
N LYS A 7 0.76 -9.81 -4.39
CA LYS A 7 1.58 -11.01 -4.20
C LYS A 7 1.27 -11.60 -2.83
N VAL A 8 0.94 -12.90 -2.81
CA VAL A 8 0.64 -13.67 -1.60
C VAL A 8 1.60 -14.87 -1.48
N GLY A 9 1.59 -15.54 -0.32
CA GLY A 9 2.38 -16.75 -0.09
C GLY A 9 3.81 -16.52 0.43
N TRP A 10 4.12 -15.33 0.91
CA TRP A 10 5.40 -15.04 1.57
C TRP A 10 5.28 -15.14 3.08
N GLU A 11 6.37 -15.54 3.73
CA GLU A 11 6.49 -15.54 5.19
C GLU A 11 6.35 -14.12 5.75
N GLY A 12 5.68 -13.98 6.90
CA GLY A 12 5.46 -12.66 7.52
C GLY A 12 6.75 -11.97 8.00
N SER A 13 7.86 -12.69 8.09
CA SER A 13 9.20 -12.19 8.42
C SER A 13 10.03 -11.82 7.18
N ALA A 14 9.53 -12.11 5.97
CA ALA A 14 10.27 -11.81 4.75
C ALA A 14 10.45 -10.30 4.58
N HIS A 15 11.67 -9.89 4.23
CA HIS A 15 11.95 -8.48 4.01
C HIS A 15 11.21 -7.99 2.75
N ASP A 16 10.43 -6.93 2.88
CA ASP A 16 9.62 -6.34 1.80
C ASP A 16 10.38 -6.15 0.48
N PHE A 17 11.59 -5.60 0.53
CA PHE A 17 12.44 -5.43 -0.66
C PHE A 17 12.81 -6.74 -1.36
N ARG A 18 12.95 -7.85 -0.61
CA ARG A 18 13.23 -9.18 -1.19
C ARG A 18 12.03 -9.66 -2.00
N ILE A 19 10.82 -9.47 -1.49
CA ILE A 19 9.57 -9.82 -2.17
C ILE A 19 9.46 -9.03 -3.48
N LEU A 20 9.68 -7.70 -3.42
CA LEU A 20 9.66 -6.86 -4.61
C LEU A 20 10.73 -7.26 -5.63
N ARG A 21 11.96 -7.54 -5.18
CA ARG A 21 13.04 -7.97 -6.08
C ARG A 21 12.69 -9.27 -6.79
N ASP A 22 12.13 -10.24 -6.08
CA ASP A 22 11.71 -11.53 -6.65
C ASP A 22 10.63 -11.33 -7.72
N ILE A 23 9.62 -10.49 -7.43
CA ILE A 23 8.57 -10.10 -8.37
C ILE A 23 9.15 -9.48 -9.65
N LEU A 24 10.09 -8.55 -9.51
CA LEU A 24 10.65 -7.81 -10.65
C LEU A 24 11.61 -8.64 -11.51
N LEU A 25 12.18 -9.72 -10.95
CA LEU A 25 13.09 -10.61 -11.66
C LEU A 25 12.38 -11.80 -12.30
N ASP A 26 11.15 -12.10 -11.90
CA ASP A 26 10.35 -13.17 -12.49
C ASP A 26 9.86 -12.76 -13.90
N PRO A 27 10.34 -13.42 -14.97
CA PRO A 27 9.97 -13.07 -16.35
C PRO A 27 8.50 -13.36 -16.66
N ASN A 28 7.83 -14.20 -15.86
CA ASN A 28 6.41 -14.50 -16.00
C ASN A 28 5.53 -13.57 -15.16
N CYS A 29 6.14 -12.70 -14.35
CA CYS A 29 5.38 -11.79 -13.50
C CYS A 29 4.85 -10.60 -14.30
N VAL A 30 3.53 -10.42 -14.24
CA VAL A 30 2.85 -9.26 -14.85
C VAL A 30 2.71 -8.14 -13.82
N PHE A 31 3.84 -7.69 -13.26
CA PHE A 31 3.83 -6.51 -12.41
C PHE A 31 3.53 -5.28 -13.30
N PRO A 32 2.51 -4.46 -12.98
CA PRO A 32 2.14 -3.34 -13.82
C PRO A 32 3.31 -2.36 -13.94
N MET A 33 3.61 -1.93 -15.16
CA MET A 33 4.65 -0.93 -15.38
C MET A 33 4.12 0.47 -15.08
N ARG A 34 4.96 1.33 -14.47
CA ARG A 34 4.61 2.73 -14.24
C ARG A 34 4.43 3.47 -15.57
N PRO A 35 3.49 4.43 -15.65
CA PRO A 35 3.48 5.40 -16.74
C PRO A 35 4.79 6.21 -16.77
N ALA A 36 5.17 6.68 -17.97
CA ALA A 36 6.36 7.50 -18.15
C ALA A 36 6.35 8.74 -17.22
N GLY A 37 7.49 9.02 -16.59
CA GLY A 37 7.65 10.14 -15.66
C GLY A 37 7.02 9.96 -14.27
N LYS A 38 6.35 8.83 -13.98
CA LYS A 38 5.71 8.59 -12.68
C LYS A 38 6.52 7.70 -11.77
N TYR A 39 6.25 7.81 -10.46
CA TYR A 39 6.86 6.96 -9.44
C TYR A 39 5.93 6.12 -8.55
N TYR A 40 6.34 4.88 -8.23
CA TYR A 40 5.80 4.05 -7.16
C TYR A 40 6.41 4.55 -5.85
N ALA A 41 5.59 5.12 -4.99
CA ALA A 41 5.97 5.43 -3.62
C ALA A 41 6.06 4.12 -2.83
N VAL A 42 7.18 3.91 -2.16
CA VAL A 42 7.44 2.72 -1.33
C VAL A 42 7.85 3.10 0.08
N ASP A 43 7.70 2.18 1.02
CA ASP A 43 8.06 2.40 2.41
C ASP A 43 9.56 2.62 2.63
N ALA A 44 9.92 3.18 3.79
CA ALA A 44 11.30 3.48 4.16
C ALA A 44 12.21 2.23 4.25
N THR A 45 11.62 1.04 4.35
CA THR A 45 12.32 -0.26 4.33
C THR A 45 12.83 -0.64 2.94
N TYR A 46 12.32 0.00 1.88
CA TYR A 46 12.74 -0.26 0.52
C TYR A 46 13.99 0.54 0.15
N ILE A 47 14.76 -0.01 -0.78
CA ILE A 47 15.90 0.67 -1.40
C ILE A 47 15.39 1.52 -2.57
N ASN A 48 15.87 2.76 -2.67
CA ASN A 48 15.61 3.62 -3.83
C ASN A 48 16.23 2.99 -5.08
N MET A 49 15.42 2.79 -6.12
CA MET A 49 15.83 2.21 -7.38
C MET A 49 15.02 2.82 -8.54
N PRO A 50 15.48 2.76 -9.80
CA PRO A 50 14.67 3.17 -10.94
C PRO A 50 13.33 2.43 -10.87
N GLY A 51 12.21 3.14 -10.99
CA GLY A 51 10.92 2.46 -10.80
C GLY A 51 10.34 2.54 -9.38
N PHE A 52 11.05 3.03 -8.36
CA PHE A 52 10.54 3.09 -6.97
C PHE A 52 11.17 4.22 -6.14
N ILE A 53 10.40 4.89 -5.28
CA ILE A 53 10.91 5.99 -4.44
C ILE A 53 10.45 5.87 -2.97
N ALA A 54 11.44 5.76 -2.09
CA ALA A 54 11.32 5.73 -0.64
C ALA A 54 11.50 7.15 -0.06
N PRO A 55 10.98 7.43 1.15
CA PRO A 55 11.20 8.71 1.83
C PRO A 55 12.70 8.94 2.10
N PHE A 56 13.10 10.22 2.17
CA PHE A 56 14.45 10.60 2.54
C PHE A 56 14.75 10.18 3.98
N LYS A 57 15.91 9.55 4.17
CA LYS A 57 16.41 9.14 5.50
C LYS A 57 17.33 10.22 6.06
N GLY A 58 17.07 10.65 7.30
CA GLY A 58 17.91 11.59 8.04
C GLY A 58 17.75 13.07 7.64
N ALA A 59 18.22 13.96 8.51
CA ALA A 59 18.09 15.41 8.40
C ALA A 59 19.41 16.10 8.00
N TRP A 60 20.12 15.53 7.02
CA TRP A 60 21.41 16.06 6.55
C TRP A 60 21.24 17.04 5.39
N GLY A 61 22.14 18.01 5.28
CA GLY A 61 22.16 19.05 4.25
C GLY A 61 21.93 20.46 4.82
N THR A 62 21.90 21.45 3.94
CA THR A 62 21.62 22.85 4.26
C THR A 62 20.18 23.03 4.78
N PRO A 63 19.86 24.15 5.45
CA PRO A 63 18.47 24.43 5.88
C PRO A 63 17.45 24.32 4.74
N GLN A 64 17.80 24.78 3.53
CA GLN A 64 16.94 24.69 2.36
C GLN A 64 16.71 23.24 1.91
N GLU A 65 17.77 22.43 1.83
CA GLU A 65 17.65 21.02 1.46
C GLU A 65 16.82 20.23 2.48
N ARG A 66 16.98 20.53 3.78
CA ARG A 66 16.15 19.92 4.82
C ARG A 66 14.68 20.27 4.66
N ALA A 67 14.35 21.53 4.34
CA ALA A 67 12.98 21.94 4.10
C ALA A 67 12.35 21.20 2.90
N VAL A 68 13.09 21.05 1.79
CA VAL A 68 12.62 20.30 0.61
C VAL A 68 12.40 18.82 0.94
N LYS A 69 13.35 18.18 1.64
CA LYS A 69 13.22 16.77 2.07
C LYS A 69 12.05 16.57 3.02
N ALA A 70 11.83 17.50 3.95
CA ALA A 70 10.71 17.46 4.88
C ALA A 70 9.37 17.56 4.14
N LEU A 71 9.25 18.48 3.18
CA LEU A 71 8.05 18.60 2.34
C LEU A 71 7.80 17.30 1.56
N PHE A 72 8.84 16.74 0.94
CA PHE A 72 8.73 15.46 0.23
C PHE A 72 8.24 14.35 1.16
N ASN A 73 8.86 14.19 2.34
CA ASN A 73 8.49 13.17 3.31
C ASN A 73 7.06 13.37 3.84
N ARG A 74 6.60 14.61 4.05
CA ARG A 74 5.19 14.91 4.44
C ARG A 74 4.22 14.42 3.36
N ARG A 75 4.48 14.74 2.09
CA ARG A 75 3.64 14.28 0.96
C ARG A 75 3.69 12.76 0.80
N HIS A 76 4.87 12.16 0.98
CA HIS A 76 5.05 10.70 0.95
C HIS A 76 4.24 10.03 2.07
N ALA A 77 4.30 10.55 3.30
CA ALA A 77 3.51 10.07 4.44
C ALA A 77 2.00 10.18 4.21
N SER A 78 1.52 11.27 3.60
CA SER A 78 0.11 11.41 3.21
C SER A 78 -0.33 10.31 2.22
N LEU A 79 0.49 10.00 1.22
CA LEU A 79 0.22 8.87 0.29
C LEU A 79 0.20 7.52 1.02
N ARG A 80 1.15 7.31 1.94
CA ARG A 80 1.19 6.09 2.76
C ARG A 80 -0.06 5.96 3.63
N ASN A 81 -0.55 7.05 4.21
CA ASN A 81 -1.78 7.05 5.00
C ASN A 81 -2.99 6.55 4.17
N ILE A 82 -3.10 6.95 2.90
CA ILE A 82 -4.17 6.46 2.00
C ILE A 82 -4.06 4.94 1.79
N ILE A 83 -2.84 4.41 1.64
CA ILE A 83 -2.59 2.97 1.50
C ILE A 83 -2.97 2.22 2.77
N GLU A 84 -2.48 2.67 3.93
CA GLU A 84 -2.79 2.08 5.24
C GLU A 84 -4.29 2.13 5.53
N CYS A 85 -4.96 3.25 5.25
CA CYS A 85 -6.41 3.37 5.35
C CYS A 85 -7.14 2.37 4.46
N THR A 86 -6.66 2.15 3.23
CA THR A 86 -7.27 1.18 2.30
C THR A 86 -7.20 -0.25 2.86
N PHE A 87 -6.04 -0.65 3.40
CA PHE A 87 -5.91 -1.94 4.10
C PHE A 87 -6.76 -2.00 5.37
N GLY A 88 -6.90 -0.88 6.09
CA GLY A 88 -7.78 -0.76 7.25
C GLY A 88 -9.25 -1.00 6.89
N VAL A 89 -9.74 -0.39 5.81
CA VAL A 89 -11.09 -0.62 5.27
C VAL A 89 -11.28 -2.07 4.87
N LEU A 90 -10.34 -2.64 4.11
CA LEU A 90 -10.39 -4.04 3.69
C LEU A 90 -10.56 -4.99 4.90
N LYS A 91 -9.75 -4.79 5.94
CA LYS A 91 -9.83 -5.59 7.18
C LYS A 91 -11.11 -5.33 7.97
N LYS A 92 -11.65 -4.10 7.97
CA LYS A 92 -12.92 -3.75 8.65
C LYS A 92 -14.10 -4.41 7.94
N GLN A 93 -14.12 -4.42 6.61
CA GLN A 93 -15.11 -5.09 5.77
C GLN A 93 -15.05 -6.61 5.93
N PHE A 94 -13.85 -7.18 5.91
CA PHE A 94 -13.64 -8.63 5.97
C PHE A 94 -12.89 -9.01 7.24
N SER A 95 -13.64 -9.15 8.34
CA SER A 95 -13.08 -9.37 9.68
C SER A 95 -12.24 -10.64 9.82
N ILE A 96 -12.41 -11.62 8.94
CA ILE A 96 -11.55 -12.81 8.85
C ILE A 96 -10.08 -12.46 8.61
N LEU A 97 -9.79 -11.36 7.91
CA LEU A 97 -8.42 -10.86 7.68
C LEU A 97 -7.77 -10.24 8.94
N LYS A 98 -8.54 -10.01 10.01
CA LYS A 98 -8.02 -9.55 11.31
C LYS A 98 -7.55 -10.70 12.19
N ARG A 99 -7.94 -11.94 11.88
CA ARG A 99 -7.64 -13.12 12.70
C ARG A 99 -6.59 -13.97 12.01
N LEU A 100 -5.84 -14.72 12.81
CA LEU A 100 -4.96 -15.75 12.27
C LEU A 100 -5.83 -16.86 11.66
N MET A 101 -5.57 -17.18 10.38
CA MET A 101 -6.30 -18.20 9.62
C MET A 101 -5.73 -19.61 9.88
N GLN A 102 -5.50 -19.96 11.15
CA GLN A 102 -4.76 -21.19 11.56
C GLN A 102 -5.40 -22.50 11.06
N ASN A 103 -6.70 -22.50 10.80
CA ASN A 103 -7.44 -23.68 10.32
C ASN A 103 -7.45 -23.84 8.80
N TYR A 104 -6.76 -22.97 8.07
CA TYR A 104 -6.70 -23.00 6.61
C TYR A 104 -5.28 -23.31 6.14
N LEU A 105 -5.17 -24.17 5.12
CA LEU A 105 -3.92 -24.38 4.41
C LEU A 105 -3.43 -23.05 3.79
N MET A 106 -2.12 -22.88 3.63
CA MET A 106 -1.54 -21.65 3.07
C MET A 106 -2.12 -21.28 1.70
N ALA A 107 -2.38 -22.26 0.84
CA ALA A 107 -3.02 -22.03 -0.45
C ALA A 107 -4.43 -21.41 -0.29
N THR A 108 -5.20 -21.89 0.69
CA THR A 108 -6.53 -21.35 0.99
C THR A 108 -6.43 -19.94 1.59
N GLN A 109 -5.48 -19.69 2.49
CA GLN A 109 -5.26 -18.35 3.04
C GLN A 109 -4.92 -17.33 1.94
N ASN A 110 -4.05 -17.72 1.00
CA ASN A 110 -3.68 -16.90 -0.15
C ASN A 110 -4.90 -16.57 -1.02
N ASN A 111 -5.72 -17.56 -1.34
CA ASN A 111 -6.94 -17.37 -2.13
C ASN A 111 -7.95 -16.47 -1.40
N ILE A 112 -8.08 -16.60 -0.08
CA ILE A 112 -8.95 -15.74 0.73
C ILE A 112 -8.51 -14.27 0.60
N VAL A 113 -7.22 -13.97 0.76
CA VAL A 113 -6.68 -12.61 0.64
C VAL A 113 -6.95 -12.04 -0.76
N LEU A 114 -6.63 -12.80 -1.81
CA LEU A 114 -6.85 -12.38 -3.20
C LEU A 114 -8.33 -12.11 -3.48
N THR A 115 -9.21 -13.02 -3.05
CA THR A 115 -10.67 -12.89 -3.24
C THR A 115 -11.19 -11.61 -2.59
N TYR A 116 -10.76 -11.28 -1.38
CA TYR A 116 -11.20 -10.06 -0.72
C TYR A 116 -10.62 -8.78 -1.33
N CYS A 117 -9.40 -8.79 -1.85
CA CYS A 117 -8.88 -7.67 -2.63
C CYS A 117 -9.73 -7.41 -3.89
N VAL A 118 -10.14 -8.47 -4.60
CA VAL A 118 -11.02 -8.36 -5.76
C VAL A 118 -12.42 -7.87 -5.38
N LEU A 119 -13.02 -8.43 -4.33
CA LEU A 119 -14.33 -8.00 -3.83
C LEU A 119 -14.31 -6.54 -3.36
N HIS A 120 -13.24 -6.10 -2.72
CA HIS A 120 -13.06 -4.70 -2.35
C HIS A 120 -13.08 -3.78 -3.57
N ASN A 121 -12.35 -4.12 -4.63
CA ASN A 121 -12.38 -3.35 -5.87
C ASN A 121 -13.78 -3.34 -6.50
N PHE A 122 -14.45 -4.49 -6.53
CA PHE A 122 -15.82 -4.58 -7.04
C PHE A 122 -16.79 -3.66 -6.27
N MET A 123 -16.74 -3.70 -4.94
CA MET A 123 -17.55 -2.83 -4.07
C MET A 123 -17.20 -1.35 -4.27
N ARG A 124 -15.92 -1.03 -4.49
CA ARG A 124 -15.48 0.34 -4.73
C ARG A 124 -16.06 0.92 -6.03
N ASP A 125 -16.34 0.07 -7.01
CA ASP A 125 -16.84 0.47 -8.32
C ASP A 125 -18.38 0.53 -8.37
N HIS A 126 -19.05 -0.32 -7.60
CA HIS A 126 -20.51 -0.52 -7.70
C HIS A 126 -21.29 -0.06 -6.46
N VAL A 127 -20.62 0.27 -5.35
CA VAL A 127 -21.27 0.67 -4.09
C VAL A 127 -20.70 2.01 -3.60
N PRO A 128 -21.05 3.14 -4.23
CA PRO A 128 -20.47 4.45 -3.94
C PRO A 128 -20.77 4.95 -2.52
N ASN A 129 -21.90 4.55 -1.93
CA ASN A 129 -22.32 4.95 -0.58
C ASN A 129 -21.94 3.93 0.51
N ASN A 130 -20.93 3.09 0.25
CA ASN A 130 -20.47 2.14 1.26
C ASN A 130 -19.91 2.92 2.46
N THR A 131 -20.52 2.72 3.63
CA THR A 131 -20.20 3.45 4.86
C THR A 131 -18.74 3.38 5.23
N TYR A 132 -18.05 2.26 4.95
CA TYR A 132 -16.62 2.11 5.24
C TYR A 132 -15.73 3.02 4.37
N PHE A 133 -16.15 3.33 3.14
CA PHE A 133 -15.42 4.28 2.29
C PHE A 133 -15.73 5.72 2.69
N VAL A 134 -17.01 6.03 2.96
CA VAL A 134 -17.45 7.39 3.33
C VAL A 134 -16.85 7.83 4.66
N GLU A 135 -16.89 6.98 5.69
CA GLU A 135 -16.27 7.27 7.00
C GLU A 135 -14.77 7.58 6.84
N LYS A 136 -14.05 6.82 6.00
CA LYS A 136 -12.61 7.03 5.82
C LYS A 136 -12.24 8.21 4.94
N GLU A 137 -13.08 8.58 3.98
CA GLU A 137 -12.90 9.79 3.21
C GLU A 137 -13.16 11.04 4.06
N ALA A 138 -14.17 10.99 4.94
CA ALA A 138 -14.42 12.05 5.93
C ALA A 138 -13.24 12.21 6.91
N ASP A 139 -12.74 11.11 7.48
CA ASP A 139 -11.55 11.12 8.36
C ASP A 139 -10.33 11.75 7.66
N ALA A 140 -10.10 11.41 6.39
CA ALA A 140 -8.97 11.91 5.61
C ALA A 140 -9.07 13.42 5.31
N VAL A 141 -10.27 13.90 4.95
CA VAL A 141 -10.51 15.34 4.72
C VAL A 141 -10.32 16.14 6.01
N MET A 142 -10.77 15.61 7.15
CA MET A 142 -10.57 16.26 8.45
C MET A 142 -9.10 16.33 8.85
N ALA A 143 -8.32 15.29 8.56
CA ALA A 143 -6.88 15.27 8.82
C ALA A 143 -6.10 16.28 7.95
N ASP A 144 -6.43 16.41 6.66
CA ASP A 144 -5.78 17.38 5.77
C ASP A 144 -6.13 18.85 6.12
N ASN A 145 -7.27 19.10 6.77
CA ASN A 145 -7.70 20.44 7.19
C ASN A 145 -7.14 20.90 8.55
N LEU A 146 -6.45 20.02 9.28
CA LEU A 146 -5.85 20.30 10.58
C LEU A 146 -4.34 20.61 10.49
N ASP A 147 -3.73 20.51 9.29
CA ASP A 147 -2.31 20.78 9.02
C ASP A 147 -2.08 21.93 7.99
#